data_AF-A0AAN5IAV1-F1
#
_entry.id   AF-A0AAN5IAV1-F1
#
_cell.length_a   1.000
_cell.length_b   1.000
_cell.length_c   1.000
_cell.angle_alpha   90.00
_cell.angle_beta   90.00
_cell.angle_gamma   90.00
#
_symmetry.space_group_name_H-M   'P 1'
#
loop_
_entity.id
_entity.type
_entity.pdbx_description
1 polymer ?
#
loop_
_entity_poly.entity_id
_entity_poly.type
_entity_poly.pdbx_seq_one_letter_code
_entity_poly.pdbx_strand_id
1 'polypeptide(L)'
;FQCYLSVFKYNKRELEVGKRGAQIGTYSVSKTFQYRENVAIMDLLNRVAAPVTFFAVPCFAFYAFYSNCPKSNGTKFIRFLAAQIHFSSILTVMMCFLRSEPKFRKAIRKYREIDWIFSRFGLFEVDLSTVKVSPQESNIYFSMLSRDL
;
A
#
# COMPACT_ATOMS: atom_id res chain seq x y z
N PHE A 1 -7.55 -14.98 -1.92
CA PHE A 1 -8.31 -13.79 -1.49
C PHE A 1 -9.12 -14.02 -0.21
N GLN A 2 -9.87 -15.12 -0.08
CA GLN A 2 -10.66 -15.42 1.12
C GLN A 2 -9.82 -15.49 2.42
N CYS A 3 -8.68 -16.20 2.40
CA CYS A 3 -7.77 -16.25 3.56
C CYS A 3 -7.33 -14.85 4.02
N TYR A 4 -6.91 -14.00 3.08
CA TYR A 4 -6.50 -12.62 3.37
C TYR A 4 -7.61 -11.80 4.05
N LEU A 5 -8.83 -11.85 3.51
CA LEU A 5 -9.97 -11.13 4.09
C LEU A 5 -10.35 -11.65 5.48
N SER A 6 -10.28 -12.97 5.68
CA SER A 6 -10.55 -13.58 6.98
C SER A 6 -9.55 -13.14 8.04
N VAL A 7 -8.24 -13.13 7.72
CA VAL A 7 -7.20 -12.67 8.64
C VAL A 7 -7.35 -11.17 8.93
N PHE A 8 -7.64 -10.34 7.92
CA PHE A 8 -7.85 -8.91 8.13
C PHE A 8 -9.04 -8.61 9.04
N LYS A 9 -10.18 -9.28 8.82
CA LYS A 9 -11.36 -9.17 9.69
C LYS A 9 -11.07 -9.65 11.11
N TYR A 10 -10.35 -10.76 11.25
CA TYR A 10 -9.96 -11.30 12.55
C TYR A 10 -9.07 -10.30 13.32
N ASN A 11 -8.03 -9.75 12.68
CA ASN A 11 -7.14 -8.79 13.31
C ASN A 11 -7.87 -7.50 13.74
N LYS A 12 -8.81 -7.01 12.91
CA LYS A 12 -9.66 -5.86 13.29
C LYS A 12 -10.56 -6.18 14.48
N ARG A 13 -11.18 -7.36 14.52
CA ARG A 13 -12.02 -7.80 15.63
C ARG A 13 -11.23 -7.90 16.94
N GLU A 14 -10.03 -8.48 16.92
CA GLU A 14 -9.18 -8.56 18.10
C GLU A 14 -8.81 -7.16 18.64
N LEU A 15 -8.56 -6.18 17.76
CA LEU A 15 -8.32 -4.79 18.17
C LEU A 15 -9.56 -4.14 18.79
N GLU A 16 -10.76 -4.41 18.27
CA GLU A 16 -12.01 -3.90 18.86
C GLU A 16 -12.30 -4.54 20.23
N VAL A 17 -11.98 -5.81 20.40
CA VAL A 17 -12.10 -6.51 21.69
C VAL A 17 -11.09 -5.92 22.69
N GLY A 18 -9.85 -5.68 22.28
CA GLY A 18 -8.83 -5.05 23.12
C GLY A 18 -9.17 -3.61 23.57
N LYS A 19 -10.00 -2.88 22.81
CA LYS A 19 -10.50 -1.55 23.22
C LYS A 19 -11.51 -1.59 24.38
N ARG A 20 -12.11 -2.75 24.68
CA ARG A 20 -13.11 -2.91 25.75
C ARG A 20 -12.49 -3.03 27.15
N GLY A 21 -11.17 -2.94 27.27
CA GLY A 21 -10.44 -2.95 28.54
C GLY A 21 -9.53 -4.17 28.70
N ALA A 22 -8.49 -4.03 29.50
CA ALA A 22 -7.56 -5.12 29.81
C ALA A 22 -8.23 -6.11 30.79
N GLN A 23 -8.45 -7.34 30.34
CA GLN A 23 -8.83 -8.44 31.21
C GLN A 23 -7.56 -9.12 31.77
N ILE A 24 -7.54 -9.34 33.09
CA ILE A 24 -6.42 -9.98 33.79
C ILE A 24 -6.27 -11.41 33.25
N GLY A 25 -5.06 -11.76 32.78
CA GLY A 25 -4.71 -13.09 32.25
C GLY A 25 -4.88 -13.28 30.73
N THR A 26 -5.57 -12.38 30.03
CA THR A 26 -5.73 -12.44 28.56
C THR A 26 -5.12 -11.24 27.84
N TYR A 27 -4.82 -10.16 28.56
CA TYR A 27 -4.17 -8.98 28.01
C TYR A 27 -2.66 -9.18 27.86
N SER A 28 -2.17 -9.14 26.61
CA SER A 28 -0.75 -9.04 26.28
C SER A 28 -0.52 -7.80 25.44
N VAL A 29 0.37 -6.94 25.93
CA VAL A 29 0.76 -5.70 25.25
C VAL A 29 1.37 -6.04 23.88
N SER A 30 2.29 -7.01 23.83
CA SER A 30 2.93 -7.48 22.60
C SER A 30 1.93 -7.96 21.55
N LYS A 31 0.90 -8.73 21.97
CA LYS A 31 -0.16 -9.22 21.07
C LYS A 31 -0.95 -8.06 20.45
N THR A 32 -1.24 -7.02 21.24
CA THR A 32 -1.97 -5.82 20.78
C THR A 32 -1.16 -5.05 19.74
N PHE A 33 0.16 -4.88 19.95
CA PHE A 33 1.05 -4.24 18.99
C PHE A 33 1.11 -5.02 17.66
N GLN A 34 1.24 -6.34 17.72
CA GLN A 34 1.26 -7.19 16.52
C GLN A 34 -0.03 -7.06 15.70
N TYR A 35 -1.20 -7.04 16.34
CA TYR A 35 -2.45 -6.84 15.60
C TYR A 35 -2.57 -5.44 14.99
N ARG A 36 -2.11 -4.39 15.69
CA ARG A 36 -2.08 -3.03 15.15
C ARG A 36 -1.18 -2.94 13.91
N GLU A 37 0.01 -3.50 13.99
CA GLU A 37 0.97 -3.53 12.87
C GLU A 37 0.41 -4.31 11.68
N ASN A 38 -0.13 -5.51 11.92
CA ASN A 38 -0.74 -6.33 10.86
C ASN A 38 -1.88 -5.61 10.14
N VAL A 39 -2.77 -4.93 10.88
CA VAL A 39 -3.85 -4.13 10.27
C VAL A 39 -3.29 -2.97 9.46
N ALA A 40 -2.27 -2.26 9.98
CA ALA A 40 -1.64 -1.16 9.26
C ALA A 40 -0.98 -1.61 7.94
N ILE A 41 -0.28 -2.75 7.96
CA ILE A 41 0.30 -3.36 6.75
C ILE A 41 -0.79 -3.76 5.78
N MET A 42 -1.87 -4.40 6.24
CA MET A 42 -2.97 -4.83 5.38
C MET A 42 -3.72 -3.63 4.76
N ASP A 43 -3.96 -2.56 5.51
CA ASP A 43 -4.55 -1.33 4.97
C ASP A 43 -3.63 -0.67 3.93
N LEU A 44 -2.31 -0.66 4.17
CA LEU A 44 -1.33 -0.20 3.18
C LEU A 44 -1.40 -1.04 1.90
N LEU A 45 -1.41 -2.38 2.03
CA LEU A 45 -1.51 -3.30 0.90
C LEU A 45 -2.80 -3.09 0.12
N ASN A 46 -3.95 -2.91 0.78
CA ASN A 46 -5.22 -2.64 0.10
C ASN A 46 -5.20 -1.31 -0.67
N ARG A 47 -4.60 -0.26 -0.10
CA ARG A 47 -4.45 1.04 -0.76
C ARG A 47 -3.49 0.99 -1.95
N VAL A 48 -2.46 0.15 -1.91
CA VAL A 48 -1.54 -0.07 -3.04
C VAL A 48 -2.14 -1.01 -4.09
N ALA A 49 -2.93 -2.00 -3.67
CA ALA A 49 -3.51 -3.00 -4.56
C ALA A 49 -4.44 -2.38 -5.61
N ALA A 50 -5.27 -1.40 -5.23
CA ALA A 50 -6.18 -0.74 -6.16
C ALA A 50 -5.46 -0.03 -7.34
N PRO A 51 -4.53 0.92 -7.11
CA PRO A 51 -3.79 1.56 -8.21
C PRO A 51 -2.93 0.56 -8.98
N VAL A 52 -2.26 -0.38 -8.30
CA VAL A 52 -1.46 -1.41 -8.99
C VAL A 52 -2.33 -2.24 -9.93
N THR A 53 -3.51 -2.67 -9.49
CA THR A 53 -4.44 -3.44 -10.35
C THR A 53 -4.96 -2.60 -11.50
N PHE A 54 -5.33 -1.34 -11.24
CA PHE A 54 -5.83 -0.41 -12.27
C PHE A 54 -4.81 -0.19 -13.39
N PHE A 55 -3.51 -0.13 -13.09
CA PHE A 55 -2.47 0.03 -14.10
C PHE A 55 -1.96 -1.30 -14.69
N ALA A 56 -1.99 -2.38 -13.92
CA ALA A 56 -1.57 -3.71 -14.39
C ALA A 56 -2.54 -4.29 -15.43
N VAL A 57 -3.85 -4.10 -15.25
CA VAL A 57 -4.87 -4.66 -16.18
C VAL A 57 -4.68 -4.15 -17.61
N PRO A 58 -4.55 -2.83 -17.87
CA PRO A 58 -4.21 -2.31 -19.20
C PRO A 58 -2.89 -2.86 -19.73
N CYS A 59 -1.86 -2.95 -18.87
CA CYS A 59 -0.54 -3.46 -19.23
C CYS A 59 -0.62 -4.88 -19.83
N PHE A 60 -1.36 -5.78 -19.19
CA PHE A 60 -1.61 -7.13 -19.69
C PHE A 60 -2.52 -7.16 -20.92
N ALA A 61 -3.56 -6.32 -20.96
CA ALA A 61 -4.47 -6.24 -22.10
C ALA A 61 -3.75 -5.80 -23.39
N PHE A 62 -2.93 -4.76 -23.32
CA PHE A 62 -2.15 -4.28 -24.47
C PHE A 62 -1.05 -5.26 -24.88
N TYR A 63 -0.44 -5.96 -23.92
CA TYR A 63 0.52 -7.02 -24.24
C TYR A 63 -0.16 -8.19 -24.97
N ALA A 64 -1.32 -8.64 -24.49
CA ALA A 64 -2.10 -9.69 -25.13
C ALA A 64 -2.56 -9.25 -26.54
N PHE A 65 -2.94 -7.99 -26.70
CA PHE A 65 -3.27 -7.44 -28.01
C PHE A 65 -2.06 -7.40 -28.95
N TYR A 66 -0.89 -6.98 -28.45
CA TYR A 66 0.37 -6.98 -29.20
C TYR A 66 0.78 -8.39 -29.65
N SER A 67 0.64 -9.40 -28.77
CA SER A 67 1.06 -10.78 -29.05
C SER A 67 0.17 -11.47 -30.09
N ASN A 68 -1.14 -11.20 -30.08
CA ASN A 68 -2.09 -11.76 -31.03
C ASN A 68 -2.13 -11.01 -32.38
N CYS A 69 -1.47 -9.85 -32.49
CA CYS A 69 -1.47 -9.06 -33.72
C CYS A 69 -0.60 -9.72 -34.81
N PRO A 70 -1.14 -9.99 -36.02
CA PRO A 70 -0.39 -10.64 -37.10
C PRO A 70 0.81 -9.80 -37.53
N LYS A 71 1.90 -10.46 -37.96
CA LYS A 71 3.17 -9.83 -38.40
C LYS A 71 3.08 -9.30 -39.84
N SER A 72 1.99 -8.63 -40.18
CA SER A 72 1.80 -7.98 -41.48
C SER A 72 2.50 -6.62 -41.53
N ASN A 73 2.92 -6.17 -42.71
CA ASN A 73 3.49 -4.82 -42.88
C ASN A 73 2.51 -3.71 -42.49
N GLY A 74 1.19 -3.94 -42.61
CA GLY A 74 0.15 -2.95 -42.26
C GLY A 74 -0.09 -2.77 -40.75
N THR A 75 0.31 -3.73 -39.92
CA THR A 75 0.03 -3.71 -38.47
C THR A 75 1.21 -3.23 -37.63
N LYS A 76 2.34 -2.86 -38.26
CA LYS A 76 3.55 -2.40 -37.57
C LYS A 76 3.28 -1.20 -36.64
N PHE A 77 2.53 -0.21 -37.12
CA PHE A 77 2.19 0.97 -36.33
C PHE A 77 1.41 0.61 -35.06
N ILE A 78 0.39 -0.24 -35.19
CA ILE A 78 -0.45 -0.71 -34.08
C ILE A 78 0.40 -1.48 -33.05
N ARG A 79 1.34 -2.30 -33.50
CA ARG A 79 2.28 -3.02 -32.64
C ARG A 79 3.20 -2.08 -31.87
N PHE A 80 3.74 -1.05 -32.52
CA PHE A 80 4.56 -0.03 -31.84
C PHE A 80 3.75 0.77 -30.82
N LEU A 81 2.52 1.16 -31.15
CA LEU A 81 1.63 1.87 -30.24
C LEU A 81 1.31 1.04 -28.99
N ALA A 82 0.98 -0.25 -29.17
CA ALA A 82 0.74 -1.16 -28.06
C ALA A 82 1.98 -1.36 -27.17
N ALA A 83 3.17 -1.47 -27.77
CA ALA A 83 4.42 -1.56 -27.03
C ALA A 83 4.72 -0.29 -26.22
N GLN A 84 4.44 0.89 -26.78
CA GLN A 84 4.66 2.17 -26.10
C GLN A 84 3.71 2.36 -24.91
N ILE A 85 2.44 1.98 -25.06
CA ILE A 85 1.44 2.03 -23.98
C ILE A 85 1.80 1.02 -22.88
N HIS A 86 2.30 -0.16 -23.24
CA HIS A 86 2.80 -1.13 -22.27
C HIS A 86 3.97 -0.54 -21.46
N PHE A 87 4.97 0.05 -22.12
CA PHE A 87 6.11 0.67 -21.44
C PHE A 87 5.71 1.82 -20.51
N SER A 88 4.81 2.71 -20.96
CA SER A 88 4.33 3.82 -20.13
C SER A 88 3.52 3.34 -18.92
N SER A 89 2.77 2.24 -19.05
CA SER A 89 2.03 1.64 -17.93
C SER A 89 2.98 1.07 -16.86
N ILE A 90 4.09 0.44 -17.25
CA ILE A 90 5.12 -0.05 -16.32
C ILE A 90 5.75 1.12 -15.55
N LEU A 91 6.12 2.19 -16.26
CA LEU A 91 6.69 3.39 -15.63
C LEU A 91 5.73 3.98 -14.59
N THR A 92 4.42 3.98 -14.91
CA THR A 92 3.38 4.48 -14.01
C THR A 92 3.26 3.61 -12.75
N VAL A 93 3.28 2.28 -12.88
CA VAL A 93 3.31 1.35 -11.74
C VAL A 93 4.55 1.56 -10.87
N MET A 94 5.72 1.69 -11.48
CA MET A 94 6.97 1.94 -10.77
C MET A 94 6.93 3.26 -9.99
N MET A 95 6.38 4.31 -10.57
CA MET A 95 6.17 5.60 -9.88
C MET A 95 5.16 5.47 -8.73
N CYS A 96 4.10 4.68 -8.86
CA CYS A 96 3.18 4.38 -7.75
C CYS A 96 3.87 3.62 -6.61
N PHE A 97 4.74 2.65 -6.91
CA PHE A 97 5.51 1.92 -5.90
C PHE A 97 6.51 2.82 -5.18
N LEU A 98 7.31 3.59 -5.92
CA LEU A 98 8.26 4.53 -5.31
C LEU A 98 7.51 5.54 -4.42
N ARG A 99 6.34 6.01 -4.85
CA ARG A 99 5.46 6.89 -4.05
C ARG A 99 4.97 6.26 -2.74
N SER A 100 4.79 4.94 -2.67
CA SER A 100 4.38 4.26 -1.44
C SER A 100 5.45 4.38 -0.34
N GLU A 101 6.71 4.57 -0.71
CA GLU A 101 7.84 4.65 0.19
C GLU A 101 7.90 6.05 0.87
N PRO A 102 7.95 6.10 2.22
CA PRO A 102 7.88 7.37 2.94
C PRO A 102 9.13 8.23 2.76
N LYS A 103 10.32 7.65 2.55
CA LYS A 103 11.55 8.42 2.30
C LYS A 103 11.50 9.09 0.94
N PHE A 104 11.04 8.38 -0.08
CA PHE A 104 10.79 8.92 -1.42
C PHE A 104 9.75 10.04 -1.41
N ARG A 105 8.66 9.90 -0.64
CA ARG A 105 7.67 10.99 -0.46
C ARG A 105 8.28 12.25 0.13
N LYS A 106 9.15 12.11 1.14
CA LYS A 106 9.86 13.26 1.74
C LYS A 106 10.79 13.93 0.73
N ALA A 107 11.49 13.13 -0.09
CA ALA A 107 12.35 13.65 -1.15
C ALA A 107 11.55 14.40 -2.24
N ILE A 108 10.39 13.87 -2.64
CA ILE A 108 9.51 14.48 -3.66
C ILE A 108 8.87 15.78 -3.19
N ARG A 109 8.52 15.91 -1.90
CA ARG A 109 7.94 17.15 -1.36
C ARG A 109 8.86 18.38 -1.52
N LYS A 110 10.16 18.17 -1.76
CA LYS A 110 11.09 19.26 -2.09
C LYS A 110 10.80 19.87 -3.47
N TYR A 111 10.11 19.15 -4.35
CA TYR A 111 9.77 19.57 -5.71
C TYR A 111 8.28 19.95 -5.80
N ARG A 112 8.00 21.25 -5.66
CA ARG A 112 6.65 21.83 -5.58
C ARG A 112 5.76 21.52 -6.79
N GLU A 113 6.31 21.50 -8.01
CA GLU A 113 5.54 21.21 -9.24
C GLU A 113 5.05 19.76 -9.28
N ILE A 114 5.89 18.85 -8.81
CA ILE A 114 5.59 17.42 -8.75
C ILE A 114 4.49 17.19 -7.69
N ASP A 115 4.58 17.85 -6.54
CA ASP A 115 3.58 17.78 -5.47
C ASP A 115 2.21 18.31 -5.92
N TRP A 116 2.19 19.39 -6.71
CA TRP A 116 0.95 19.97 -7.27
C TRP A 116 0.24 19.02 -8.23
N ILE A 117 0.97 18.45 -9.20
CA ILE A 117 0.44 17.47 -10.15
C ILE A 117 -0.18 16.31 -9.37
N PHE A 118 0.53 15.82 -8.36
CA PHE A 118 0.08 14.70 -7.57
C PHE A 118 -1.10 14.98 -6.65
N SER A 119 -1.22 16.19 -6.14
CA SER A 119 -2.36 16.62 -5.32
C SER A 119 -3.64 16.64 -6.14
N ARG A 120 -3.55 17.05 -7.41
CA ARG A 120 -4.68 17.19 -8.31
C ARG A 120 -5.31 15.85 -8.74
N PHE A 121 -4.54 14.76 -8.73
CA PHE A 121 -5.04 13.42 -9.03
C PHE A 121 -5.68 12.71 -7.81
N GLY A 122 -5.88 13.39 -6.67
CA GLY A 122 -6.65 12.84 -5.53
C GLY A 122 -6.02 11.62 -4.84
N LEU A 123 -4.75 11.32 -5.12
CA LEU A 123 -4.05 10.11 -4.67
C LEU A 123 -3.32 10.31 -3.32
N PHE A 124 -3.59 11.38 -2.57
CA PHE A 124 -2.66 11.92 -1.55
C PHE A 124 -3.14 11.99 -0.09
N GLU A 125 -4.26 11.39 0.30
CA GLU A 125 -4.55 11.21 1.73
C GLU A 125 -4.21 9.80 2.19
N VAL A 126 -2.90 9.52 2.28
CA VAL A 126 -2.45 8.51 3.25
C VAL A 126 -2.40 9.23 4.59
N ASP A 127 -3.50 9.19 5.31
CA ASP A 127 -3.50 9.61 6.70
C ASP A 127 -2.60 8.66 7.50
N LEU A 128 -1.35 9.09 7.70
CA LEU A 128 -0.36 8.44 8.54
C LEU A 128 -0.62 8.70 10.04
N SER A 129 -1.67 9.48 10.38
CA SER A 129 -2.08 9.67 11.77
C SER A 129 -2.45 8.35 12.45
N THR A 130 -2.95 7.35 11.69
CA THR A 130 -3.22 6.00 12.22
C THR A 130 -1.97 5.19 12.52
N VAL A 131 -0.79 5.60 12.05
CA VAL A 131 0.50 4.94 12.29
C VAL A 131 1.41 5.73 13.23
N LYS A 132 1.05 6.98 13.59
CA LYS A 132 1.69 7.67 14.70
C LYS A 132 1.27 6.98 16.00
N VAL A 133 1.98 5.91 16.35
CA VAL A 133 2.09 5.48 17.74
C VAL A 133 2.56 6.72 18.49
N SER A 134 1.72 7.21 19.40
CA SER A 134 2.10 8.32 20.27
C SER A 134 3.45 7.95 20.89
N PRO A 135 4.46 8.83 20.89
CA PRO A 135 5.75 8.54 21.52
C PRO A 135 5.62 8.18 23.01
N GLN A 136 4.49 8.52 23.64
CA GLN A 136 4.16 8.05 25.00
C GLN A 136 3.85 6.53 25.03
N GLU A 137 3.15 5.97 24.05
CA GLU A 137 2.83 4.53 24.03
C GLU A 137 4.06 3.65 23.76
N SER A 138 5.02 4.11 22.93
CA SER A 138 6.26 3.37 22.72
C SER A 138 7.14 3.35 23.97
N ASN A 139 7.22 4.47 24.69
CA ASN A 139 7.96 4.55 25.95
C ASN A 139 7.30 3.68 27.04
N ILE A 140 5.97 3.54 27.04
CA ILE A 140 5.27 2.64 27.95
C ILE A 140 5.59 1.18 27.61
N TYR A 141 5.60 0.81 26.32
CA TYR A 141 6.00 -0.54 25.89
C TYR A 141 7.41 -0.91 26.33
N PHE A 142 8.40 -0.07 26.00
CA PHE A 142 9.80 -0.35 26.36
C PHE A 142 10.04 -0.29 27.86
N SER A 143 9.32 0.57 28.61
CA SER A 143 9.43 0.61 30.07
C SER A 143 8.78 -0.58 30.78
N MET A 144 7.72 -1.16 30.20
CA MET A 144 7.18 -2.44 30.68
C MET A 144 8.10 -3.60 30.31
N LEU A 145 8.65 -3.62 29.10
CA LEU A 145 9.57 -4.68 28.64
C LEU A 145 10.87 -4.69 29.45
N SER A 146 11.39 -3.52 29.84
CA SER A 146 12.58 -3.40 30.68
C SER A 146 12.35 -3.81 32.14
N ARG A 147 11.10 -3.99 32.55
CA ARG A 147 10.75 -4.42 33.92
C ARG A 147 10.67 -5.94 34.07
N ASP A 148 10.49 -6.64 32.95
CA ASP A 148 10.39 -8.11 32.88
C ASP A 148 11.72 -8.79 32.50
N LEU A 149 12.77 -8.01 32.20
CA LEU A 149 14.16 -8.44 31.96
C LEU A 149 15.03 -8.19 33.20
#